data_AF-A0A514XDS3-F1
#
_entry.id   AF-A0A514XDS3-F1
#
_cell.length_a   1.000
_cell.length_b   1.000
_cell.length_c   1.000
_cell.angle_alpha   90.00
_cell.angle_beta   90.00
_cell.angle_gamma   90.00
#
_symmetry.space_group_name_H-M   'P 1'
#
loop_
_entity.id
_entity.type
_entity.pdbx_description
1 polymer ?
#
loop_
_entity_poly.entity_id
_entity_poly.type
_entity_poly.pdbx_seq_one_letter_code
_entity_poly.pdbx_strand_id
1 'polypeptide(L)'
;MKNVFLGLLLLPPVSAFAGNYNIECTAQVYESFSDGSSRQNKVPMTVEVENAAHIVLSADLEERAFILNGPKEGPFHVSIVEAPNYTKGSVSTADFSKEGRLQLSTVNGPLIYKLECFKK
;
A
#
# COMPACT_ATOMS: atom_id res chain seq x y z
N MET A 1 22.11 -20.85 59.13
CA MET A 1 21.36 -19.73 58.54
C MET A 1 21.85 -19.53 57.12
N LYS A 2 20.96 -19.69 56.13
CA LYS A 2 21.24 -19.62 54.70
C LYS A 2 21.00 -18.20 54.19
N ASN A 3 21.98 -17.58 53.53
CA ASN A 3 21.75 -16.39 52.70
C ASN A 3 22.04 -16.76 51.24
N VAL A 4 20.97 -16.96 50.47
CA VAL A 4 21.01 -17.11 49.02
C VAL A 4 20.79 -15.72 48.43
N PHE A 5 21.83 -15.15 47.82
CA PHE A 5 21.74 -13.91 47.06
C PHE A 5 21.22 -14.26 45.67
N LEU A 6 19.95 -13.94 45.41
CA LEU A 6 19.30 -14.13 44.12
C LEU A 6 19.70 -12.94 43.21
N GLY A 7 20.67 -13.18 42.33
CA GLY A 7 21.11 -12.20 41.33
C GLY A 7 20.07 -12.02 40.23
N LEU A 8 19.43 -10.85 40.21
CA LEU A 8 18.47 -10.43 39.21
C LEU A 8 19.21 -10.05 37.91
N LEU A 9 19.14 -10.90 36.89
CA LEU A 9 19.64 -10.61 35.53
C LEU A 9 18.73 -9.55 34.87
N LEU A 10 19.21 -8.30 34.83
CA LEU A 10 18.61 -7.22 34.05
C LEU A 10 18.97 -7.42 32.56
N LEU A 11 18.02 -7.95 31.77
CA LEU A 11 18.10 -7.88 30.32
C LEU A 11 17.87 -6.43 29.88
N PRO A 12 18.67 -5.89 28.93
CA PRO A 12 18.41 -4.58 28.37
C PRO A 12 17.06 -4.61 27.62
N PRO A 13 16.24 -3.54 27.71
CA PRO A 13 15.04 -3.44 26.90
C PRO A 13 15.45 -3.43 25.43
N VAL A 14 15.03 -4.45 24.70
CA VAL A 14 15.03 -4.41 23.24
C VAL A 14 14.05 -3.31 22.88
N SER A 15 14.56 -2.15 22.48
CA SER A 15 13.75 -1.09 21.89
C SER A 15 13.06 -1.66 20.66
N ALA A 16 11.80 -2.05 20.82
CA ALA A 16 10.91 -2.25 19.69
C ALA A 16 10.80 -0.89 19.00
N PHE A 17 11.50 -0.73 17.88
CA PHE A 17 11.25 0.39 16.99
C PHE A 17 9.86 0.19 16.39
N ALA A 18 8.83 0.69 17.08
CA ALA A 18 7.55 0.95 16.47
C ALA A 18 7.75 2.12 15.51
N GLY A 19 8.30 1.84 14.33
CA GLY A 19 8.34 2.80 13.24
C GLY A 19 6.90 3.12 12.86
N ASN A 20 6.46 4.35 13.17
CA ASN A 20 5.15 4.83 12.79
C ASN A 20 5.18 5.17 11.29
N TYR A 21 5.21 4.13 10.44
CA TYR A 21 5.22 4.30 8.99
C TYR A 21 3.82 4.66 8.53
N ASN A 22 3.60 5.94 8.25
CA ASN A 22 2.35 6.37 7.62
C ASN A 22 2.47 6.12 6.12
N ILE A 23 1.69 5.18 5.59
CA ILE A 23 1.62 4.91 4.16
C ILE A 23 0.45 5.71 3.60
N GLU A 24 0.74 6.63 2.69
CA GLU A 24 -0.27 7.36 1.94
C GLU A 24 -0.23 6.94 0.48
N CYS A 25 -1.39 6.64 -0.10
CA CYS A 25 -1.53 6.21 -1.49
C CYS A 25 -2.56 7.04 -2.25
N THR A 26 -2.33 7.21 -3.55
CA THR A 26 -3.27 7.82 -4.49
C THR A 26 -3.50 6.89 -5.68
N ALA A 27 -4.77 6.61 -5.96
CA ALA A 27 -5.20 5.93 -7.17
C ALA A 27 -5.48 6.95 -8.29
N GLN A 28 -5.07 6.64 -9.51
CA GLN A 28 -5.19 7.54 -10.65
C GLN A 28 -5.59 6.76 -11.91
N VAL A 29 -6.47 7.34 -12.71
CA VAL A 29 -6.83 6.85 -14.05
C VAL A 29 -6.52 7.95 -15.05
N TYR A 30 -5.76 7.59 -16.08
CA TYR A 30 -5.54 8.44 -17.25
C TYR A 30 -6.24 7.80 -18.45
N GLU A 31 -6.98 8.61 -19.21
CA GLU A 31 -7.63 8.20 -20.46
C GLU A 31 -7.06 9.06 -21.59
N SER A 32 -6.54 8.43 -22.63
CA SER A 32 -6.03 9.10 -23.83
C SER A 32 -7.00 8.94 -24.99
N PHE A 33 -7.29 10.03 -25.69
CA PHE A 33 -8.23 10.05 -26.80
C PHE A 33 -7.50 10.12 -28.15
N SER A 34 -8.20 9.74 -29.23
CA SER A 34 -7.63 9.72 -30.58
C SER A 34 -7.29 11.10 -31.15
N ASP A 35 -7.87 12.16 -30.60
CA ASP A 35 -7.55 13.56 -30.94
C ASP A 35 -6.29 14.09 -30.24
N GLY A 36 -5.63 13.25 -29.44
CA GLY A 36 -4.42 13.58 -28.68
C GLY A 36 -4.70 14.25 -27.32
N SER A 37 -5.98 14.50 -26.98
CA SER A 37 -6.33 14.98 -25.65
C SER A 37 -6.25 13.85 -24.61
N SER A 38 -6.23 14.22 -23.33
CA SER A 38 -6.27 13.26 -22.23
C SER A 38 -7.09 13.77 -21.04
N ARG A 39 -7.71 12.83 -20.32
CA ARG A 39 -8.36 13.06 -19.03
C ARG A 39 -7.56 12.37 -17.94
N GLN A 40 -7.41 13.03 -16.80
CA GLN A 40 -6.84 12.44 -15.60
C GLN A 40 -7.80 12.63 -14.43
N ASN A 41 -8.11 11.54 -13.74
CA ASN A 41 -8.81 11.57 -12.46
C ASN A 41 -7.97 10.85 -11.39
N LYS A 42 -8.06 11.31 -10.15
CA LYS A 42 -7.32 10.74 -9.02
C LYS A 42 -8.11 10.85 -7.73
N VAL A 43 -7.91 9.88 -6.84
CA VAL A 43 -8.48 9.86 -5.50
C VAL A 43 -7.46 9.36 -4.48
N PRO A 44 -7.41 9.92 -3.27
CA PRO A 44 -6.63 9.33 -2.19
C PRO A 44 -7.22 7.97 -1.82
N MET A 45 -6.36 7.01 -1.48
CA MET A 45 -6.80 5.74 -0.92
C MET A 45 -7.09 5.89 0.56
N THR A 46 -8.14 5.21 1.00
CA THR A 46 -8.59 5.18 2.39
C THR A 46 -7.99 3.94 3.07
N VAL A 47 -7.60 4.08 4.33
CA VAL A 47 -7.15 2.94 5.14
C VAL A 47 -8.39 2.17 5.59
N GLU A 48 -8.51 0.94 5.11
CA GLU A 48 -9.60 0.02 5.51
C GLU A 48 -9.24 -0.75 6.77
N VAL A 49 -7.98 -1.18 6.86
CA VAL A 49 -7.45 -1.97 7.97
C VAL A 49 -6.05 -1.49 8.27
N GLU A 50 -5.75 -1.25 9.55
CA GLU A 50 -4.39 -1.01 10.00
C GLU A 50 -4.17 -1.61 11.39
N ASN A 51 -3.10 -2.40 11.52
CA ASN A 51 -2.62 -2.89 12.81
C ASN A 51 -1.09 -2.81 12.87
N ALA A 52 -0.49 -3.39 13.91
CA ALA A 52 0.96 -3.31 14.11
C ALA A 52 1.78 -3.92 12.96
N ALA A 53 1.26 -4.94 12.27
CA ALA A 53 1.98 -5.70 11.26
C ALA A 53 1.46 -5.49 9.83
N HIS A 54 0.20 -5.11 9.66
CA HIS A 54 -0.53 -5.19 8.40
C HIS A 54 -1.29 -3.90 8.11
N ILE A 55 -1.35 -3.52 6.83
CA ILE A 55 -2.21 -2.45 6.32
C ILE A 55 -2.97 -2.89 5.06
N VAL A 56 -4.19 -2.38 4.93
CA VAL A 56 -5.00 -2.45 3.73
C VAL A 56 -5.51 -1.05 3.40
N LEU A 57 -5.21 -0.57 2.20
CA LEU A 57 -5.79 0.64 1.64
C LEU A 57 -6.65 0.32 0.44
N SER A 58 -7.74 1.06 0.26
CA SER A 58 -8.63 0.93 -0.88
C SER A 58 -9.04 2.27 -1.49
N ALA A 59 -9.40 2.26 -2.77
CA ALA A 59 -10.13 3.35 -3.40
C ALA A 59 -10.99 2.82 -4.55
N ASP A 60 -12.17 3.39 -4.71
CA ASP A 60 -12.97 3.22 -5.92
C ASP A 60 -12.87 4.47 -6.80
N LEU A 61 -12.54 4.27 -8.07
CA LEU A 61 -12.42 5.34 -9.06
C LEU A 61 -12.88 4.85 -10.43
N GLU A 62 -13.91 5.49 -10.99
CA GLU A 62 -14.44 5.18 -12.33
C GLU A 62 -14.67 3.67 -12.54
N GLU A 63 -15.48 3.05 -11.67
CA GLU A 63 -15.80 1.61 -11.72
C GLU A 63 -14.59 0.67 -11.53
N ARG A 64 -13.52 1.16 -10.90
CA ARG A 64 -12.33 0.37 -10.60
C ARG A 64 -11.98 0.45 -9.14
N ALA A 65 -11.76 -0.70 -8.52
CA ALA A 65 -11.23 -0.79 -7.17
C ALA A 65 -9.71 -0.94 -7.23
N PHE A 66 -9.03 -0.06 -6.52
CA PHE A 66 -7.59 -0.09 -6.28
C PHE A 66 -7.39 -0.58 -4.84
N ILE A 67 -6.59 -1.61 -4.65
CA ILE A 67 -6.35 -2.22 -3.34
C ILE A 67 -4.84 -2.38 -3.16
N LEU A 68 -4.31 -1.86 -2.05
CA LEU A 68 -2.98 -2.18 -1.54
C LEU A 68 -3.14 -2.99 -0.26
N ASN A 69 -2.56 -4.18 -0.19
CA ASN A 69 -2.72 -5.08 0.93
C ASN A 69 -1.39 -5.78 1.24
N GLY A 70 -0.89 -5.65 2.47
CA GLY A 70 0.28 -6.42 2.88
C GLY A 70 0.90 -5.98 4.19
N PRO A 71 1.92 -6.70 4.68
CA PRO A 71 2.66 -6.30 5.86
C PRO A 71 3.21 -4.87 5.70
N LYS A 72 3.27 -4.09 6.80
CA LYS A 72 3.75 -2.69 6.77
C LYS A 72 5.17 -2.54 6.22
N GLU A 73 5.96 -3.60 6.28
CA GLU A 73 7.32 -3.65 5.75
C GLU A 73 7.39 -4.06 4.27
N GLY A 74 6.32 -4.61 3.70
CA GLY A 74 6.28 -5.23 2.37
C GLY A 74 6.72 -6.71 2.38
N PRO A 75 6.54 -7.44 1.26
CA PRO A 75 5.94 -6.99 0.00
C PRO A 75 4.42 -6.80 0.08
N PHE A 76 3.90 -5.90 -0.76
CA PHE A 76 2.48 -5.61 -0.84
C PHE A 76 1.86 -6.28 -2.07
N HIS A 77 0.66 -6.83 -1.90
CA HIS A 77 -0.23 -7.17 -3.00
C HIS A 77 -0.96 -5.91 -3.46
N VAL A 78 -0.94 -5.68 -4.77
CA VAL A 78 -1.65 -4.58 -5.43
C VAL A 78 -2.68 -5.19 -6.37
N SER A 79 -3.94 -4.82 -6.21
CA SER A 79 -5.02 -5.21 -7.12
C SER A 79 -5.65 -3.97 -7.74
N ILE A 80 -5.86 -4.01 -9.05
CA ILE A 80 -6.65 -3.01 -9.79
C ILE A 80 -7.70 -3.80 -10.56
N VAL A 81 -8.95 -3.80 -10.09
CA VAL A 81 -10.02 -4.66 -10.61
C VAL A 81 -11.21 -3.84 -11.08
N GLU A 82 -11.84 -4.30 -12.17
CA GLU A 82 -12.93 -3.59 -12.85
C GLU A 82 -14.30 -4.13 -12.42
N ALA A 83 -15.19 -3.23 -12.01
CA ALA A 83 -16.59 -3.52 -11.69
C ALA A 83 -17.38 -3.91 -12.96
N PRO A 84 -18.62 -4.43 -12.84
CA PRO A 84 -19.37 -4.73 -11.62
C PRO A 84 -19.04 -6.09 -11.00
N ASN A 85 -18.42 -7.00 -11.75
CA ASN A 85 -18.20 -8.38 -11.31
C ASN A 85 -16.78 -8.65 -10.80
N TYR A 86 -15.86 -7.69 -10.92
CA TYR A 86 -14.48 -7.78 -10.42
C TYR A 86 -13.71 -9.02 -10.94
N THR A 87 -14.06 -9.48 -12.14
CA THR A 87 -13.42 -10.63 -12.80
C THR A 87 -12.27 -10.25 -13.74
N LYS A 88 -12.13 -8.95 -14.04
CA LYS A 88 -11.10 -8.39 -14.92
C LYS A 88 -10.24 -7.42 -14.12
N GLY A 89 -8.95 -7.37 -14.43
CA GLY A 89 -8.03 -6.47 -13.76
C GLY A 89 -6.59 -6.94 -13.82
N SER A 90 -5.77 -6.35 -12.96
CA SER A 90 -4.40 -6.76 -12.71
C SER A 90 -4.19 -7.02 -11.22
N VAL A 91 -3.40 -8.05 -10.94
CA VAL A 91 -2.88 -8.33 -9.60
C VAL A 91 -1.36 -8.36 -9.74
N SER A 92 -0.67 -7.71 -8.81
CA SER A 92 0.78 -7.59 -8.82
C SER A 92 1.30 -7.57 -7.39
N THR A 93 2.61 -7.70 -7.24
CA THR A 93 3.30 -7.47 -5.97
C THR A 93 4.25 -6.30 -6.13
N ALA A 94 4.34 -5.43 -5.13
CA ALA A 94 5.22 -4.27 -5.15
C ALA A 94 5.84 -4.02 -3.78
N ASP A 95 7.06 -3.48 -3.82
CA ASP A 95 7.81 -3.03 -2.65
C ASP A 95 8.12 -1.55 -2.76
N PHE A 96 8.32 -0.91 -1.62
CA PHE A 96 8.82 0.46 -1.59
C PHE A 96 10.30 0.48 -1.96
N SER A 97 10.68 1.49 -2.75
CA SER A 97 12.08 1.81 -3.00
C SER A 97 12.78 2.27 -1.72
N LYS A 98 14.11 2.41 -1.77
CA LYS A 98 14.91 2.92 -0.64
C LYS A 98 14.49 4.32 -0.21
N GLU A 99 13.96 5.10 -1.15
CA GLU A 99 13.46 6.46 -0.96
C GLU A 99 12.02 6.48 -0.43
N GLY A 100 11.43 5.32 -0.11
CA GLY A 100 10.10 5.24 0.47
C GLY A 100 8.98 5.46 -0.55
N ARG A 101 9.21 5.19 -1.84
CA ARG A 101 8.19 5.31 -2.90
C ARG A 101 7.81 3.95 -3.49
N LEU A 102 6.52 3.72 -3.66
CA LEU A 102 5.98 2.60 -4.44
C LEU A 102 5.13 3.17 -5.57
N GLN A 103 5.37 2.72 -6.80
CA GLN A 103 4.53 3.07 -7.93
C GLN A 103 4.25 1.81 -8.76
N LEU A 104 2.97 1.58 -9.05
CA LEU A 104 2.53 0.60 -10.04
C LEU A 104 1.76 1.33 -11.13
N SER A 105 2.03 0.99 -12.39
CA SER A 105 1.26 1.44 -13.54
C SER A 105 0.90 0.24 -14.40
N THR A 106 -0.35 0.19 -14.85
CA THR A 106 -0.82 -0.81 -15.83
C THR A 106 -1.53 -0.08 -16.97
N VAL A 107 -1.39 -0.61 -18.18
CA VAL A 107 -1.95 -0.02 -19.39
C VAL A 107 -2.98 -1.00 -19.97
N ASN A 108 -4.19 -0.51 -20.20
CA ASN A 108 -5.28 -1.24 -20.83
C ASN A 108 -5.90 -0.40 -21.95
N GLY A 109 -5.38 -0.57 -23.18
CA GLY A 109 -5.82 0.23 -24.33
C GLY A 109 -5.56 1.73 -24.12
N PRO A 110 -6.58 2.60 -24.25
CA PRO A 110 -6.43 4.05 -24.03
C PRO A 110 -6.29 4.45 -22.55
N LEU A 111 -6.42 3.48 -21.64
CA LEU A 111 -6.45 3.73 -20.20
C LEU A 111 -5.12 3.34 -19.55
N ILE A 112 -4.68 4.18 -18.62
CA ILE A 112 -3.54 3.91 -17.73
C ILE A 112 -4.04 3.99 -16.29
N TYR A 113 -3.89 2.91 -15.54
CA TYR A 113 -4.19 2.89 -14.12
C TYR A 113 -2.88 3.01 -13.35
N LYS A 114 -2.80 3.97 -12.44
CA LYS A 114 -1.61 4.25 -11.64
C LYS A 114 -1.96 4.23 -10.15
N LEU A 115 -1.18 3.49 -9.38
CA LEU A 115 -1.18 3.52 -7.93
C LEU A 115 0.18 4.06 -7.47
N GLU A 116 0.16 5.11 -6.67
CA GLU A 116 1.37 5.79 -6.19
C GLU A 116 1.29 5.96 -4.69
N CYS A 117 2.29 5.46 -3.96
CA CYS A 117 2.34 5.48 -2.51
C CYS A 117 3.68 6.01 -2.00
N PHE A 118 3.64 6.60 -0.81
CA PHE A 118 4.80 7.09 -0.08
C PHE A 118 4.76 6.65 1.38
N LYS A 119 5.91 6.24 1.91
CA LYS A 119 6.15 6.12 3.35
C LYS A 119 6.53 7.51 3.89
N LYS A 120 5.77 8.03 4.85
CA LYS A 120 6.06 9.27 5.58
C LYS A 120 6.49 8.98 7.01
#